data_AF-A0A942B1B9-F1
#
_entry.id   AF-A0A942B1B9-F1
#
_cell.length_a   1.000
_cell.length_b   1.000
_cell.length_c   1.000
_cell.angle_alpha   90.00
_cell.angle_beta   90.00
_cell.angle_gamma   90.00
#
_symmetry.space_group_name_H-M   'P 1'
#
loop_
_entity.id
_entity.type
_entity.pdbx_description
1 polymer ?
#
loop_
_entity_poly.entity_id
_entity_poly.type
_entity_poly.pdbx_seq_one_letter_code
_entity_poly.pdbx_strand_id
1 'polypeptide(L)'
;MSASKIEWTEATWNPTTGCDRISPGCNRCYAMTMARRLKAMGSEKYQNDGDPRTSGPGFAVTMHQESVLDPIVKWPRKSQMVFLDSMSDVFHARVAADFQGQIFATMALTPQHSYQVLTKRPGRMRELLADGDQCQGNGIAFLHKQNGEWATTRRYGVGILDGPRIYGSATQDAPHGLVLHEILQRVGKKAAGRELDGRTWDEFPIPVGRDKRVRSSYSSAQQED
;
A
#
# COMPACT_ATOMS: atom_id res chain seq x y z
N MET A 1 6.42 16.74 -10.20
CA MET A 1 6.92 15.41 -9.80
C MET A 1 7.80 15.56 -8.57
N SER A 2 7.63 14.70 -7.56
CA SER A 2 8.60 14.58 -6.47
C SER A 2 9.42 13.31 -6.72
N ALA A 3 10.74 13.45 -6.86
CA ALA A 3 11.62 12.28 -6.99
C ALA A 3 11.51 11.43 -5.71
N SER A 4 11.31 10.12 -5.87
CA SER A 4 11.18 9.20 -4.74
C SER A 4 12.52 9.01 -4.04
N LYS A 5 12.51 8.92 -2.71
CA LYS A 5 13.68 8.49 -1.89
C LYS A 5 13.75 6.96 -1.73
N ILE A 6 12.88 6.22 -2.41
CA ILE A 6 12.87 4.76 -2.42
C ILE A 6 13.72 4.31 -3.60
N GLU A 7 14.86 3.67 -3.34
CA GLU A 7 15.93 3.39 -4.33
C GLU A 7 15.47 2.63 -5.58
N TRP A 8 14.33 1.94 -5.51
CA TRP A 8 13.75 1.12 -6.59
C TRP A 8 12.45 1.69 -7.17
N THR A 9 12.11 2.94 -6.86
CA THR A 9 10.92 3.65 -7.36
C THR A 9 11.34 4.92 -8.08
N GLU A 10 10.90 5.10 -9.32
CA GLU A 10 11.24 6.28 -10.14
C GLU A 10 10.19 7.39 -9.99
N ALA A 11 8.93 7.03 -9.75
CA ALA A 11 7.83 7.97 -9.56
C ALA A 11 6.84 7.50 -8.47
N THR A 12 6.16 8.45 -7.84
CA THR A 12 5.06 8.19 -6.91
C THR A 12 3.78 8.83 -7.43
N TRP A 13 2.69 8.08 -7.35
CA TRP A 13 1.37 8.53 -7.77
C TRP A 13 0.38 8.37 -6.62
N ASN A 14 -0.18 9.48 -6.17
CA ASN A 14 -1.07 9.52 -5.01
C ASN A 14 -2.44 10.09 -5.43
N PRO A 15 -3.27 9.31 -6.15
CA PRO A 15 -4.67 9.66 -6.40
C PRO A 15 -5.50 9.64 -5.12
N THR A 16 -5.02 9.03 -4.03
CA THR A 16 -5.61 9.19 -2.69
C THR A 16 -4.61 9.76 -1.69
N THR A 17 -5.10 10.35 -0.61
CA THR A 17 -4.31 10.67 0.60
C THR A 17 -5.07 10.21 1.84
N GLY A 18 -4.34 9.92 2.91
CA GLY A 18 -4.93 9.53 4.20
C GLY A 18 -5.23 8.05 4.33
N CYS A 19 -5.33 7.58 5.58
CA CYS A 19 -5.57 6.18 5.93
C CYS A 19 -5.93 6.05 7.42
N ASP A 20 -6.67 5.01 7.78
CA ASP A 20 -6.90 4.65 9.18
C ASP A 20 -5.91 3.57 9.66
N ARG A 21 -5.48 3.69 10.92
CA ARG A 21 -4.79 2.62 11.65
C ARG A 21 -5.73 1.43 11.85
N ILE A 22 -5.35 0.27 11.31
CA ILE A 22 -6.11 -0.99 11.41
C ILE A 22 -5.33 -2.12 12.08
N SER A 23 -4.05 -1.90 12.40
CA SER A 23 -3.21 -2.87 13.11
C SER A 23 -2.13 -2.16 13.92
N PRO A 24 -1.48 -2.84 14.90
CA PRO A 24 -0.38 -2.25 15.65
C PRO A 24 0.84 -1.94 14.76
N GLY A 25 0.93 -2.55 13.58
CA GLY A 25 1.87 -2.19 12.53
C GLY A 25 1.70 -0.78 11.94
N CYS A 26 0.66 -0.04 12.31
CA CYS A 26 0.47 1.37 11.94
C CYS A 26 0.99 2.36 13.01
N ASN A 27 1.46 1.89 14.18
CA ASN A 27 1.82 2.75 15.31
C ASN A 27 2.99 3.70 15.05
N ARG A 28 3.78 3.45 14.00
CA ARG A 28 4.88 4.33 13.54
C ARG A 28 4.73 4.62 12.05
N CYS A 29 3.50 4.93 11.63
CA CYS A 29 3.20 5.25 10.23
C CYS A 29 3.88 6.56 9.82
N TYR A 30 4.88 6.46 8.94
CA TYR A 30 5.56 7.63 8.36
C TYR A 30 4.59 8.59 7.67
N ALA A 31 3.61 8.06 6.93
CA ALA A 31 2.66 8.87 6.18
C ALA A 31 1.83 9.79 7.10
N MET A 32 1.47 9.33 8.30
CA MET A 32 0.75 10.14 9.28
C MET A 32 1.60 11.29 9.83
N THR A 33 2.87 11.02 10.14
CA THR A 33 3.81 12.08 10.57
C THR A 33 4.05 13.09 9.46
N MET A 34 4.20 12.63 8.22
CA MET A 34 4.42 13.49 7.06
C MET A 34 3.16 14.31 6.72
N ALA A 35 1.97 13.73 6.85
CA ALA A 35 0.70 14.43 6.62
C ALA A 35 0.51 15.61 7.59
N ARG A 36 0.80 15.41 8.88
CA ARG A 36 0.79 16.51 9.87
C ARG A 36 1.73 17.65 9.47
N ARG A 37 2.91 17.33 8.95
CA ARG A 37 3.86 18.33 8.45
C ARG A 37 3.33 19.04 7.20
N LEU A 38 2.80 18.29 6.23
CA LEU A 38 2.25 18.83 4.99
C LEU A 38 1.06 19.76 5.26
N LYS A 39 0.21 19.41 6.22
CA LYS A 39 -0.86 20.29 6.72
C LYS A 39 -0.30 21.61 7.24
N ALA A 40 0.68 21.54 8.15
CA ALA A 40 1.31 22.73 8.73
C ALA A 40 2.02 23.61 7.69
N MET A 41 2.46 23.02 6.57
CA MET A 41 3.05 23.75 5.43
C MET A 41 1.98 24.27 4.44
N GLY A 42 0.68 24.12 4.72
CA GLY A 42 -0.39 24.61 3.86
C GLY A 42 -0.63 23.77 2.60
N SER A 43 -0.16 22.53 2.53
CA SER A 43 -0.41 21.67 1.37
C SER A 43 -1.89 21.34 1.25
N GLU A 44 -2.50 21.71 0.13
CA GLU A 44 -3.94 21.60 -0.12
C GLU A 44 -4.50 20.19 0.13
N LYS A 45 -3.81 19.15 -0.37
CA LYS A 45 -4.22 17.74 -0.24
C LYS A 45 -4.21 17.17 1.18
N TYR A 46 -3.68 17.93 2.14
CA TYR A 46 -3.49 17.50 3.53
C TYR A 46 -4.17 18.46 4.52
N GLN A 47 -5.15 19.26 4.07
CA GLN A 47 -5.89 20.14 4.97
C GLN A 47 -7.01 19.42 5.74
N ASN A 48 -7.51 18.29 5.23
CA ASN A 48 -8.57 17.53 5.88
C ASN A 48 -8.03 16.65 7.02
N ASP A 49 -8.58 16.83 8.22
CA ASP A 49 -8.23 16.03 9.40
C ASP A 49 -9.00 14.72 9.42
N GLY A 50 -8.30 13.62 9.74
CA GLY A 50 -8.95 12.34 9.94
C GLY A 50 -9.44 12.16 11.38
N ASP A 51 -10.02 10.99 11.68
CA ASP A 51 -10.43 10.61 13.03
C ASP A 51 -9.24 10.67 14.02
N PRO A 52 -9.33 11.41 15.14
CA PRO A 52 -8.28 11.49 16.16
C PRO A 52 -7.85 10.15 16.78
N ARG A 53 -8.71 9.12 16.72
CA ARG A 53 -8.46 7.80 17.32
C ARG A 53 -7.65 6.90 16.38
N THR A 54 -7.95 6.93 15.08
CA THR A 54 -7.35 6.01 14.09
C THR A 54 -6.38 6.70 13.15
N SER A 55 -6.42 8.02 13.06
CA SER A 55 -5.61 8.83 12.15
C SER A 55 -5.17 10.12 12.86
N GLY A 56 -5.28 11.28 12.23
CA GLY A 56 -4.89 12.54 12.85
C GLY A 56 -4.84 13.71 11.87
N PRO A 57 -4.15 14.80 12.26
CA PRO A 57 -4.14 16.03 11.49
C PRO A 57 -3.64 15.84 10.07
N GLY A 58 -4.43 16.30 9.10
CA GLY A 58 -4.13 16.26 7.67
C GLY A 58 -4.15 14.87 7.03
N PHE A 59 -4.65 13.86 7.74
CA PHE A 59 -4.61 12.46 7.29
C PHE A 59 -5.99 11.84 7.04
N ALA A 60 -7.00 12.66 6.74
CA ALA A 60 -8.29 12.18 6.27
C ALA A 60 -8.16 11.45 4.94
N VAL A 61 -8.91 10.35 4.79
CA VAL A 61 -9.02 9.65 3.52
C VAL A 61 -9.71 10.58 2.51
N THR A 62 -8.98 10.96 1.47
CA THR A 62 -9.41 11.92 0.45
C THR A 62 -9.06 11.36 -0.93
N MET A 63 -10.01 11.45 -1.86
CA MET A 63 -9.85 11.07 -3.27
C MET A 63 -9.55 12.33 -4.09
N HIS A 64 -8.51 12.27 -4.92
CA HIS A 64 -8.00 13.39 -5.73
C HIS A 64 -8.29 13.12 -7.20
N GLN A 65 -9.54 13.39 -7.62
CA GLN A 65 -10.04 13.10 -8.97
C GLN A 65 -9.17 13.71 -10.07
N GLU A 66 -8.64 14.91 -9.84
CA GLU A 66 -7.77 15.63 -10.76
C GLU A 66 -6.40 14.97 -10.98
N SER A 67 -6.06 13.99 -10.14
CA SER A 67 -4.80 13.24 -10.20
C SER A 67 -4.94 11.87 -10.84
N VAL A 68 -6.16 11.39 -11.10
CA VAL A 68 -6.44 10.02 -11.61
C VAL A 68 -5.87 9.82 -13.02
N LEU A 69 -5.83 10.87 -13.84
CA LEU A 69 -5.33 10.79 -15.22
C LEU A 69 -3.88 11.28 -15.38
N ASP A 70 -3.20 11.62 -14.28
CA ASP A 70 -1.80 12.11 -14.31
C ASP A 70 -0.86 11.23 -15.12
N PRO A 71 -0.90 9.87 -15.00
CA PRO A 71 -0.06 8.99 -15.81
C PRO A 71 -0.26 9.12 -17.33
N ILE A 72 -1.47 9.47 -17.75
CA ILE A 72 -1.82 9.62 -19.17
C ILE A 72 -1.45 11.02 -19.67
N VAL A 73 -1.80 12.05 -18.90
CA VAL A 73 -1.81 13.44 -19.40
C VAL A 73 -0.57 14.25 -19.01
N LYS A 74 0.10 13.92 -17.91
CA LYS A 74 1.20 14.73 -17.36
C LYS A 74 2.55 14.04 -17.40
N TRP A 75 2.60 12.72 -17.55
CA TRP A 75 3.83 11.95 -17.41
C TRP A 75 4.58 11.76 -18.73
N PRO A 76 5.91 11.59 -18.68
CA PRO A 76 6.68 11.33 -19.88
C PRO A 76 6.37 9.93 -20.44
N ARG A 77 6.54 9.76 -21.75
CA ARG A 77 6.31 8.47 -22.45
C ARG A 77 7.30 7.36 -22.07
N LYS A 78 8.41 7.68 -21.38
CA LYS A 78 9.40 6.70 -20.95
C LYS A 78 8.81 5.76 -19.88
N SER A 79 9.21 4.49 -19.91
CA SER A 79 8.86 3.52 -18.86
C SER A 79 9.33 4.00 -17.49
N GLN A 80 8.53 3.70 -16.46
CA GLN A 80 8.82 4.08 -15.07
C GLN A 80 8.34 3.00 -14.10
N MET A 81 9.10 2.76 -13.03
CA MET A 81 8.67 2.05 -11.84
C MET A 81 7.89 3.01 -10.92
N VAL A 82 6.59 2.83 -10.83
CA VAL A 82 5.65 3.74 -10.16
C VAL A 82 5.16 3.12 -8.87
N PHE A 83 5.21 3.87 -7.76
CA PHE A 83 4.61 3.47 -6.50
C PHE A 83 3.26 4.17 -6.30
N LEU A 84 2.19 3.38 -6.20
CA LEU A 84 0.84 3.87 -5.97
C LEU A 84 0.62 4.12 -4.46
N ASP A 85 0.06 5.27 -4.13
CA ASP A 85 -0.46 5.61 -2.80
C ASP A 85 0.57 5.49 -1.67
N SER A 86 1.66 6.24 -1.78
CA SER A 86 2.69 6.31 -0.74
C SER A 86 2.26 6.97 0.56
N MET A 87 1.13 7.69 0.50
CA MET A 87 0.58 8.50 1.58
C MET A 87 -0.85 8.07 1.95
N SER A 88 -1.27 6.87 1.53
CA SER A 88 -2.63 6.35 1.67
C SER A 88 -2.67 4.83 1.47
N ASP A 89 -3.87 4.27 1.31
CA ASP A 89 -4.11 2.86 0.93
C ASP A 89 -5.31 2.85 -0.02
N VAL A 90 -5.09 2.55 -1.31
CA VAL A 90 -6.14 2.60 -2.35
C VAL A 90 -7.34 1.71 -2.00
N PHE A 91 -7.12 0.64 -1.23
CA PHE A 91 -8.16 -0.29 -0.79
C PHE A 91 -8.79 0.11 0.55
N HIS A 92 -8.72 1.38 0.95
CA HIS A 92 -9.44 1.86 2.13
C HIS A 92 -10.96 1.68 1.97
N ALA A 93 -11.67 1.38 3.05
CA ALA A 93 -13.12 1.20 3.07
C ALA A 93 -13.92 2.43 2.58
N ARG A 94 -13.31 3.62 2.66
CA ARG A 94 -13.91 4.91 2.28
C ARG A 94 -13.53 5.36 0.86
N VAL A 95 -12.67 4.63 0.17
CA VAL A 95 -12.39 4.89 -1.25
C VAL A 95 -13.46 4.16 -2.05
N ALA A 96 -14.16 4.90 -2.91
CA ALA A 96 -15.27 4.40 -3.70
C ALA A 96 -14.78 3.44 -4.80
N ALA A 97 -15.57 2.42 -5.12
CA ALA A 97 -15.18 1.36 -6.04
C ALA A 97 -15.04 1.87 -7.50
N ASP A 98 -15.89 2.82 -7.90
CA ASP A 98 -15.80 3.50 -9.19
C ASP A 98 -14.49 4.30 -9.32
N PHE A 99 -14.08 5.01 -8.27
CA PHE A 99 -12.81 5.72 -8.21
C PHE A 99 -11.61 4.76 -8.33
N GLN A 100 -11.66 3.63 -7.62
CA GLN A 100 -10.64 2.57 -7.74
C GLN A 100 -10.59 2.02 -9.17
N GLY A 101 -11.75 1.76 -9.79
CA GLY A 101 -11.85 1.31 -11.17
C GLY A 101 -11.16 2.26 -12.14
N GLN A 102 -11.29 3.58 -11.95
CA GLN A 102 -10.59 4.57 -12.77
C GLN A 102 -9.07 4.55 -12.58
N ILE A 103 -8.58 4.34 -11.35
CA ILE A 103 -7.14 4.16 -11.09
C ILE A 103 -6.61 2.95 -11.85
N PHE A 104 -7.28 1.80 -11.74
CA PHE A 104 -6.86 0.58 -12.44
C PHE A 104 -6.99 0.71 -13.96
N ALA A 105 -8.01 1.39 -14.47
CA ALA A 105 -8.14 1.71 -15.89
C ALA A 105 -6.97 2.58 -16.38
N THR A 106 -6.58 3.61 -15.62
CA THR A 106 -5.39 4.42 -15.94
C THR A 106 -4.13 3.55 -15.99
N MET A 107 -3.94 2.62 -15.04
CA MET A 107 -2.81 1.69 -15.05
C MET A 107 -2.81 0.82 -16.31
N ALA A 108 -3.97 0.26 -16.68
CA ALA A 108 -4.13 -0.56 -17.88
C ALA A 108 -3.89 0.24 -19.18
N LEU A 109 -4.28 1.51 -19.22
CA LEU A 109 -4.07 2.42 -20.36
C LEU A 109 -2.63 2.95 -20.46
N THR A 110 -1.80 2.69 -19.46
CA THR A 110 -0.39 3.12 -19.43
C THR A 110 0.56 1.94 -19.20
N PRO A 111 0.50 0.90 -20.07
CA PRO A 111 1.21 -0.37 -19.87
C PRO A 111 2.73 -0.23 -19.97
N GLN A 112 3.25 0.92 -20.44
CA GLN A 112 4.68 1.20 -20.40
C GLN A 112 5.21 1.39 -18.97
N HIS A 113 4.36 1.68 -17.98
CA HIS A 113 4.76 1.83 -16.59
C HIS A 113 4.53 0.54 -15.81
N SER A 114 5.38 0.32 -14.82
CA SER A 114 5.28 -0.81 -13.90
C SER A 114 4.80 -0.29 -12.54
N TYR A 115 3.64 -0.74 -12.09
CA TYR A 115 3.02 -0.25 -10.86
C TYR A 115 3.28 -1.17 -9.67
N GLN A 116 3.66 -0.57 -8.56
CA GLN A 116 3.82 -1.20 -7.25
C GLN A 116 2.66 -0.74 -6.37
N VAL A 117 1.83 -1.68 -5.94
CA VAL A 117 0.68 -1.43 -5.08
C VAL A 117 0.86 -2.18 -3.76
N LEU A 118 0.72 -1.47 -2.63
CA LEU A 118 0.76 -2.04 -1.29
C LEU A 118 -0.56 -1.80 -0.57
N THR A 119 -0.98 -2.77 0.23
CA THR A 119 -2.14 -2.60 1.10
C THR A 119 -1.99 -3.37 2.41
N LYS A 120 -2.66 -2.85 3.45
CA LYS A 120 -2.91 -3.60 4.69
C LYS A 120 -4.33 -4.18 4.73
N ARG A 121 -5.10 -4.02 3.64
CA ARG A 121 -6.50 -4.44 3.51
C ARG A 121 -6.64 -5.51 2.41
N PRO A 122 -5.94 -6.65 2.55
CA PRO A 122 -5.91 -7.67 1.50
C PRO A 122 -7.29 -8.28 1.22
N GLY A 123 -8.20 -8.34 2.20
CA GLY A 123 -9.57 -8.83 2.01
C GLY A 123 -10.36 -7.95 1.04
N ARG A 124 -10.34 -6.62 1.26
CA ARG A 124 -11.01 -5.66 0.36
C ARG A 124 -10.39 -5.64 -1.03
N MET A 125 -9.07 -5.72 -1.12
CA MET A 125 -8.40 -5.90 -2.40
C MET A 125 -8.90 -7.18 -3.09
N ARG A 126 -8.96 -8.31 -2.38
CA ARG A 126 -9.45 -9.56 -2.95
C ARG A 126 -10.89 -9.44 -3.44
N GLU A 127 -11.80 -8.87 -2.68
CA GLU A 127 -13.19 -8.67 -3.11
C GLU A 127 -13.24 -7.88 -4.44
N LEU A 128 -12.50 -6.77 -4.51
CA LEU A 128 -12.46 -5.90 -5.69
C LEU A 128 -11.78 -6.55 -6.91
N LEU A 129 -10.81 -7.44 -6.68
CA LEU A 129 -10.04 -8.11 -7.73
C LEU A 129 -10.54 -9.55 -8.03
N ALA A 130 -11.41 -10.12 -7.20
CA ALA A 130 -12.00 -11.42 -7.43
C ALA A 130 -13.26 -11.31 -8.30
N ASP A 131 -13.96 -10.18 -8.24
CA ASP A 131 -15.03 -9.85 -9.20
C ASP A 131 -14.50 -9.51 -10.61
N GLY A 132 -13.18 -9.48 -10.79
CA GLY A 132 -12.55 -9.41 -12.09
C GLY A 132 -11.09 -9.85 -12.04
N ASP A 133 -10.79 -11.00 -12.65
CA ASP A 133 -9.52 -11.71 -12.85
C ASP A 133 -8.37 -10.89 -13.51
N GLN A 134 -8.31 -9.58 -13.24
CA GLN A 134 -7.58 -8.59 -14.02
C GLN A 134 -6.16 -8.31 -13.51
N CYS A 135 -5.83 -8.63 -12.25
CA CYS A 135 -4.49 -8.31 -11.74
C CYS A 135 -3.39 -9.25 -12.24
N GLN A 136 -3.65 -10.56 -12.33
CA GLN A 136 -2.68 -11.49 -12.90
C GLN A 136 -2.66 -11.43 -14.43
N GLY A 137 -3.81 -11.17 -15.08
CA GLY A 137 -3.92 -11.00 -16.53
C GLY A 137 -3.25 -9.73 -17.09
N ASN A 138 -3.19 -8.64 -16.30
CA ASN A 138 -2.63 -7.35 -16.75
C ASN A 138 -1.22 -7.03 -16.22
N GLY A 139 -0.53 -8.00 -15.61
CA GLY A 139 0.86 -7.81 -15.15
C GLY A 139 1.03 -6.81 -14.00
N ILE A 140 0.00 -6.62 -13.17
CA ILE A 140 0.07 -5.74 -11.99
C ILE A 140 0.70 -6.54 -10.85
N ALA A 141 1.93 -6.19 -10.46
CA ALA A 141 2.62 -6.88 -9.36
C ALA A 141 2.02 -6.49 -8.01
N PHE A 142 1.80 -7.49 -7.16
CA PHE A 142 1.22 -7.32 -5.84
C PHE A 142 2.23 -7.67 -4.73
N LEU A 143 2.47 -6.71 -3.84
CA LEU A 143 3.32 -6.91 -2.67
C LEU A 143 2.49 -6.70 -1.40
N HIS A 144 2.26 -7.79 -0.66
CA HIS A 144 1.57 -7.73 0.62
C HIS A 144 2.56 -7.34 1.71
N LYS A 145 2.24 -6.32 2.51
CA LYS A 145 3.09 -5.90 3.63
C LYS A 145 2.31 -5.82 4.93
N GLN A 146 2.33 -6.91 5.70
CA GLN A 146 1.85 -6.87 7.08
C GLN A 146 2.84 -6.09 7.95
N ASN A 147 2.34 -5.08 8.65
CA ASN A 147 2.97 -4.50 9.83
C ASN A 147 4.35 -3.80 9.69
N GLY A 148 4.83 -3.51 8.48
CA GLY A 148 5.98 -2.63 8.27
C GLY A 148 7.34 -3.27 8.60
N GLU A 149 7.85 -3.08 9.82
CA GLU A 149 9.09 -3.71 10.35
C GLU A 149 8.82 -4.78 11.42
N TRP A 150 7.56 -5.09 11.66
CA TRP A 150 7.10 -5.86 12.81
C TRP A 150 6.37 -7.11 12.34
N ALA A 151 6.56 -8.23 13.04
CA ALA A 151 5.85 -9.49 12.78
C ALA A 151 5.22 -10.01 14.07
N THR A 152 4.09 -10.70 13.94
CA THR A 152 3.45 -11.42 15.06
C THR A 152 4.34 -12.56 15.53
N THR A 153 4.54 -12.67 16.85
CA THR A 153 5.29 -13.77 17.46
C THR A 153 4.35 -14.66 18.26
N ARG A 154 4.58 -15.99 18.23
CA ARG A 154 3.80 -16.98 18.98
C ARG A 154 4.20 -17.09 20.46
N ARG A 155 5.01 -16.16 20.99
CA ARG A 155 5.38 -16.18 22.41
C ARG A 155 4.20 -15.72 23.25
N TYR A 156 3.53 -16.64 23.93
CA TYR A 156 2.74 -16.32 25.11
C TYR A 156 3.71 -16.08 26.27
N GLY A 157 3.52 -15.01 27.05
CA GLY A 157 4.38 -14.73 28.19
C GLY A 157 3.63 -14.02 29.30
N VAL A 158 3.65 -14.59 30.50
CA VAL A 158 3.38 -13.88 31.76
C VAL A 158 4.74 -13.47 32.31
N GLY A 159 5.06 -12.19 32.36
CA GLY A 159 6.36 -11.71 32.87
C GLY A 159 6.66 -10.23 32.59
N ILE A 160 7.61 -9.68 33.35
CA ILE A 160 8.08 -8.29 33.22
C ILE A 160 8.77 -8.12 31.85
N LEU A 161 8.22 -7.23 31.03
CA LEU A 161 8.74 -6.89 29.69
C LEU A 161 9.93 -5.95 29.78
N ASP A 162 11.11 -6.46 30.15
CA ASP A 162 12.35 -5.68 30.01
C ASP A 162 12.92 -5.80 28.59
N GLY A 163 12.55 -4.85 27.73
CA GLY A 163 13.25 -4.61 26.47
C GLY A 163 12.49 -3.72 25.46
N PRO A 164 13.16 -2.80 24.75
CA PRO A 164 12.55 -1.82 23.82
C PRO A 164 12.04 -2.44 22.48
N ARG A 165 11.76 -3.74 22.42
CA ARG A 165 11.60 -4.52 21.17
C ARG A 165 10.28 -5.28 21.00
N ILE A 166 9.35 -5.13 21.94
CA ILE A 166 8.08 -5.87 21.95
C ILE A 166 6.93 -4.87 22.14
N TYR A 167 5.90 -4.94 21.29
CA TYR A 167 4.67 -4.16 21.39
C TYR A 167 3.47 -5.12 21.45
N GLY A 168 2.55 -4.91 22.37
CA GLY A 168 1.29 -5.66 22.38
C GLY A 168 0.15 -4.88 23.02
N SER A 169 -1.07 -5.17 22.59
CA SER A 169 -2.29 -4.67 23.24
C SER A 169 -2.68 -5.60 24.37
N ALA A 170 -2.86 -5.05 25.57
CA ALA A 170 -3.33 -5.79 26.73
C ALA A 170 -4.77 -5.42 27.08
N THR A 171 -5.59 -6.40 27.42
CA THR A 171 -6.87 -6.19 28.12
C THR A 171 -6.64 -6.43 29.62
N GLN A 172 -7.19 -5.56 30.47
CA GLN A 172 -6.95 -5.53 31.92
C GLN A 172 -7.82 -6.55 32.69
N ASP A 173 -8.26 -7.62 32.02
CA ASP A 173 -9.31 -8.53 32.50
C ASP A 173 -8.78 -9.95 32.74
N ALA A 174 -7.61 -10.10 33.36
CA ALA A 174 -7.13 -11.42 33.81
C ALA A 174 -6.81 -11.42 35.32
N PRO A 175 -7.24 -12.45 36.07
CA PRO A 175 -7.05 -12.55 37.52
C PRO A 175 -5.58 -12.49 37.99
N HIS A 176 -4.61 -12.70 37.09
CA HIS A 176 -3.18 -12.81 37.40
C HIS A 176 -2.24 -12.05 36.42
N GLY A 177 -2.71 -11.05 35.66
CA GLY A 177 -1.83 -10.21 34.82
C GLY A 177 -2.44 -9.69 33.52
N LEU A 178 -1.61 -9.07 32.67
CA LEU A 178 -2.00 -8.58 31.34
C LEU A 178 -2.11 -9.74 30.34
N VAL A 179 -3.26 -9.91 29.69
CA VAL A 179 -3.39 -10.81 28.51
C VAL A 179 -2.98 -10.03 27.28
N LEU A 180 -1.83 -10.38 26.69
CA LEU A 180 -1.37 -9.83 25.41
C LEU A 180 -2.00 -10.63 24.27
N HIS A 181 -2.96 -10.04 23.55
CA HIS A 181 -3.66 -10.71 22.44
C HIS A 181 -2.81 -10.81 21.17
N GLU A 182 -1.99 -9.79 20.91
CA GLU A 182 -1.03 -9.79 19.81
C GLU A 182 0.30 -9.26 20.31
N ILE A 183 1.33 -10.11 20.25
CA ILE A 183 2.70 -9.69 20.51
C ILE A 183 3.40 -9.47 19.17
N LEU A 184 3.79 -8.24 18.90
CA LEU A 184 4.63 -7.89 17.75
C LEU A 184 6.08 -7.75 18.17
N GLN A 185 6.97 -8.44 17.45
CA GLN A 185 8.41 -8.30 17.58
C GLN A 185 8.98 -7.52 16.40
N ARG A 186 9.95 -6.63 16.66
CA ARG A 186 10.69 -5.97 15.58
C ARG A 186 11.58 -6.97 14.88
N VAL A 187 11.26 -7.29 13.62
CA VAL A 187 12.05 -8.21 12.78
C VAL A 187 12.73 -7.49 11.61
N GLY A 188 12.39 -6.23 11.37
CA GLY A 188 12.94 -5.40 10.29
C GLY A 188 12.14 -5.52 8.98
N LYS A 189 12.27 -4.51 8.09
CA LYS A 189 11.47 -4.37 6.85
C LYS A 189 11.54 -5.59 5.92
N LYS A 190 12.67 -6.30 5.92
CA LYS A 190 12.92 -7.47 5.06
C LYS A 190 12.22 -8.73 5.57
N ALA A 191 12.15 -8.91 6.90
CA ALA A 191 11.58 -10.11 7.51
C ALA A 191 10.08 -9.95 7.86
N ALA A 192 9.59 -8.72 7.95
CA ALA A 192 8.22 -8.43 8.35
C ALA A 192 7.19 -8.66 7.24
N GLY A 193 6.19 -9.48 7.55
CA GLY A 193 4.85 -9.44 6.97
C GLY A 193 4.76 -9.61 5.47
N ARG A 194 5.13 -10.79 4.97
CA ARG A 194 5.05 -11.17 3.56
C ARG A 194 4.08 -12.32 3.34
N GLU A 195 3.57 -12.91 4.42
CA GLU A 195 2.67 -14.06 4.38
C GLU A 195 1.21 -13.62 4.44
N LEU A 196 0.38 -14.23 3.61
CA LEU A 196 -1.06 -14.13 3.62
C LEU A 196 -1.63 -15.42 3.02
N ASP A 197 -2.57 -16.05 3.72
CA ASP A 197 -3.20 -17.33 3.35
C ASP A 197 -2.21 -18.45 3.06
N GLY A 198 -1.17 -18.58 3.89
CA GLY A 198 -0.16 -19.63 3.76
C GLY A 198 0.80 -19.45 2.57
N ARG A 199 0.73 -18.33 1.84
CA ARG A 199 1.64 -17.96 0.75
C ARG A 199 2.46 -16.73 1.10
N THR A 200 3.72 -16.71 0.67
CA THR A 200 4.58 -15.52 0.67
C THR A 200 4.38 -14.67 -0.59
N TRP A 201 4.13 -13.37 -0.41
CA TRP A 201 3.83 -12.37 -1.44
C TRP A 201 4.99 -11.38 -1.59
N ASP A 202 6.06 -11.82 -2.26
CA ASP A 202 7.31 -11.07 -2.48
C ASP A 202 7.50 -10.64 -3.95
N GLU A 203 6.41 -10.54 -4.70
CA GLU A 203 6.44 -10.22 -6.12
C GLU A 203 6.79 -8.74 -6.33
N PHE A 204 7.81 -8.49 -7.16
CA PHE A 204 8.14 -7.16 -7.65
C PHE A 204 7.80 -7.09 -9.15
N PRO A 205 7.32 -5.95 -9.66
CA PRO A 205 7.14 -5.80 -11.10
C PRO A 205 8.47 -5.99 -11.80
N ILE A 206 8.47 -6.79 -12.86
CA ILE A 206 9.60 -6.83 -13.79
C ILE A 206 9.53 -5.55 -14.62
N PRO A 207 10.58 -4.71 -14.66
CA PRO A 207 10.57 -3.49 -15.45
C PRO A 207 10.25 -3.79 -16.93
N VAL A 208 9.20 -3.14 -17.46
CA VAL A 208 8.82 -3.25 -18.87
C VAL A 208 9.99 -2.76 -19.73
N GLY A 209 10.62 -3.68 -20.47
CA GLY A 209 11.76 -3.40 -21.35
C GLY A 209 13.02 -4.26 -21.15
N ARG A 210 13.06 -5.16 -20.16
CA ARG A 210 14.18 -6.12 -19.99
C ARG A 210 13.83 -7.60 -20.23
N ASP A 211 12.57 -7.93 -20.48
CA ASP A 211 12.21 -9.30 -20.87
C ASP A 211 12.22 -9.46 -22.39
N LYS A 212 13.16 -10.25 -22.90
CA LYS A 212 13.23 -10.59 -24.33
C LYS A 212 12.09 -11.54 -24.77
N ARG A 213 11.30 -12.09 -23.83
CA ARG A 213 10.28 -13.12 -24.14
C ARG A 213 8.90 -12.59 -24.49
N VAL A 214 8.53 -11.36 -24.13
CA VAL A 214 7.16 -10.85 -24.30
C VAL A 214 6.96 -10.09 -25.63
N ARG A 215 8.00 -9.92 -26.45
CA ARG A 215 7.88 -9.24 -27.75
C ARG A 215 7.08 -10.01 -28.82
N SER A 216 6.69 -11.26 -28.59
CA SER A 216 6.20 -12.14 -29.65
C SER A 216 4.68 -12.27 -29.77
N SER A 217 3.86 -11.82 -28.81
CA SER A 217 2.42 -12.15 -28.81
C SER A 217 1.48 -11.05 -29.31
N TYR A 218 1.96 -9.83 -29.55
CA TYR A 218 1.10 -8.71 -30.02
C TYR A 218 1.24 -8.39 -31.52
N SER A 219 2.11 -9.08 -32.27
CA SER A 219 2.34 -8.82 -33.70
C SER A 219 1.51 -9.69 -34.65
N SER A 220 0.73 -10.65 -34.15
CA SER A 220 0.03 -11.64 -34.98
C SER A 220 -1.51 -11.51 -34.98
N ALA A 221 -2.06 -10.41 -34.45
CA ALA A 221 -3.51 -10.17 -34.42
C ALA A 221 -3.99 -9.05 -35.37
N GLN A 222 -3.19 -8.68 -36.36
CA GLN A 222 -3.56 -7.72 -37.40
C GLN A 222 -3.18 -8.25 -38.79
N GLN A 223 -3.80 -9.35 -39.20
CA GLN A 223 -3.94 -9.79 -40.58
C GLN A 223 -4.92 -10.94 -40.61
N GLU A 224 -6.21 -10.62 -40.74
CA GLU A 224 -7.29 -11.42 -41.34
C GLU A 224 -8.63 -10.73 -41.03
N ASP A 225 -9.02 -9.84 -41.95
CA ASP A 225 -10.36 -9.53 -42.50
C ASP A 225 -10.43 -8.09 -43.04
#